data_AF-A0A976Q3S7-F1
#
_entry.id   AF-A0A976Q3S7-F1
#
_cell.length_a   1.000
_cell.length_b   1.000
_cell.length_c   1.000
_cell.angle_alpha   90.00
_cell.angle_beta   90.00
_cell.angle_gamma   90.00
#
_symmetry.space_group_name_H-M   'P 1'
#
loop_
_entity.id
_entity.type
_entity.pdbx_description
1 polymer ?
#
loop_
_entity_poly.entity_id
_entity_poly.type
_entity_poly.pdbx_seq_one_letter_code
_entity_poly.pdbx_strand_id
1 'polypeptide(L)'
;MVTVVAAQAGPEGWLACASWPSLRDMDDAIDLRQRADWGQDDGRPRYLVCTHGKRDRCCARLGVPAYTELQRLAGERALQTSHLGGHRFAPAILVLPHGYLYGRVPPERCGEIFAAHERGEVGPLEWLRGRVDLRCADQLAEIVVRRELGAMGLRDATHLDGVFDEAAGTWRSTWATATERFVVGLKRERHRLAVLKSCDDPEPVAVERWTAMSWGRL
;
A
#
# COMPACT_ATOMS: atom_id res chain seq x y z
N MET A 1 24.45 9.16 -12.73
CA MET A 1 23.22 9.84 -12.29
C MET A 1 22.26 8.78 -11.79
N VAL A 2 22.00 8.80 -10.48
CA VAL A 2 21.04 7.95 -9.76
C VAL A 2 19.94 8.87 -9.26
N THR A 3 18.71 8.56 -9.60
CA THR A 3 17.53 9.25 -9.05
C THR A 3 17.11 8.58 -7.75
N VAL A 4 17.00 9.35 -6.67
CA VAL A 4 16.49 8.89 -5.37
C VAL A 4 15.13 9.50 -5.15
N VAL A 5 14.17 8.65 -4.80
CA VAL A 5 12.84 9.05 -4.33
C VAL A 5 12.76 8.72 -2.85
N ALA A 6 12.59 9.73 -2.01
CA ALA A 6 12.31 9.57 -0.59
C ALA A 6 10.82 9.86 -0.35
N ALA A 7 10.20 9.09 0.54
CA ALA A 7 8.81 9.33 0.90
C ALA A 7 8.50 8.84 2.30
N GLN A 8 7.53 9.50 2.93
CA GLN A 8 6.83 8.99 4.10
C GLN A 8 5.39 8.68 3.70
N ALA A 9 4.93 7.47 4.02
CA ALA A 9 3.57 7.04 3.74
C ALA A 9 2.56 7.65 4.73
N GLY A 10 1.35 7.96 4.24
CA GLY A 10 0.21 8.34 5.07
C GLY A 10 -0.60 9.50 4.51
N PRO A 11 -1.62 10.00 5.25
CA PRO A 11 -2.51 11.08 4.80
C PRO A 11 -1.77 12.42 4.65
N GLU A 12 -0.81 12.64 5.55
CA GLU A 12 0.15 13.76 5.53
C GLU A 12 1.52 13.29 5.04
N GLY A 13 1.52 12.24 4.22
CA GLY A 13 2.73 11.71 3.59
C GLY A 13 3.38 12.76 2.69
N TRP A 14 4.70 12.68 2.56
CA TRP A 14 5.47 13.56 1.69
C TRP A 14 6.31 12.73 0.74
N LEU A 15 6.65 13.30 -0.41
CA LEU A 15 7.54 12.72 -1.40
C LEU A 15 8.56 13.76 -1.83
N ALA A 16 9.80 13.33 -2.04
CA ALA A 16 10.84 14.16 -2.62
C ALA A 16 11.65 13.34 -3.61
N CYS A 17 12.18 14.01 -4.64
CA CYS A 17 12.98 13.39 -5.67
C CYS A 17 14.19 14.26 -5.99
N ALA A 18 15.36 13.64 -6.10
CA ALA A 18 16.56 14.32 -6.60
C ALA A 18 17.49 13.32 -7.29
N SER A 19 18.50 13.83 -7.98
CA SER A 19 19.46 13.00 -8.72
C SER A 19 20.89 13.34 -8.31
N TRP A 20 21.68 12.30 -8.06
CA TRP A 20 23.09 12.40 -7.68
C TRP A 20 23.97 11.64 -8.68
N PRO A 21 25.27 11.96 -8.80
CA PRO A 21 26.18 11.15 -9.60
C PRO A 21 26.20 9.68 -9.16
N SER A 22 26.25 9.44 -7.84
CA SER A 22 26.17 8.13 -7.18
C SER A 22 25.38 8.16 -5.87
N LEU A 23 24.94 6.99 -5.38
CA LEU A 23 24.30 6.88 -4.05
C LEU A 23 25.24 7.20 -2.88
N ARG A 24 26.56 7.12 -3.08
CA ARG A 24 27.56 7.45 -2.05
C ARG A 24 27.67 8.96 -1.83
N ASP A 25 27.20 9.75 -2.80
CA ASP A 25 27.16 11.21 -2.71
C ASP A 25 25.91 11.70 -1.97
N MET A 26 25.02 10.78 -1.58
CA MET A 26 23.92 11.05 -0.65
C MET A 26 24.49 10.96 0.77
N ASP A 27 24.72 12.11 1.40
CA ASP A 27 25.23 12.18 2.77
C ASP A 27 24.25 11.51 3.75
N ASP A 28 24.76 10.80 4.77
CA ASP A 28 23.97 9.99 5.72
C ASP A 28 23.13 10.85 6.70
N ALA A 29 22.94 12.14 6.41
CA ALA A 29 22.22 13.08 7.25
C ALA A 29 20.79 12.58 7.54
N ILE A 30 20.56 12.35 8.84
CA ILE A 30 19.60 11.41 9.45
C ILE A 30 18.12 11.80 9.27
N ASP A 31 17.83 13.02 8.79
CA ASP A 31 16.46 13.45 8.50
C ASP A 31 16.26 13.72 7.01
N LEU A 32 15.79 12.70 6.30
CA LEU A 32 15.43 12.80 4.88
C LEU A 32 14.40 13.91 4.63
N ARG A 33 13.58 14.34 5.59
CA ARG A 33 12.57 15.38 5.35
C ARG A 33 13.18 16.79 5.31
N GLN A 34 14.31 17.01 5.98
CA GLN A 34 14.92 18.34 6.14
C GLN A 34 16.06 18.61 5.17
N ARG A 35 16.35 17.69 4.23
CA ARG A 35 17.45 17.92 3.28
C ARG A 35 17.09 19.03 2.28
N ALA A 36 18.01 19.97 2.12
CA ALA A 36 17.83 21.12 1.23
C ALA A 36 18.06 20.81 -0.25
N ASP A 37 18.70 19.67 -0.57
CA ASP A 37 19.06 19.25 -1.92
C ASP A 37 17.99 18.41 -2.62
N TRP A 38 16.80 18.26 -2.01
CA TRP A 38 15.66 17.72 -2.72
C TRP A 38 15.23 18.63 -3.86
N GLY A 39 14.88 18.02 -4.98
CA GLY A 39 14.14 18.71 -6.04
C GLY A 39 12.75 19.11 -5.57
N GLN A 40 12.08 19.94 -6.36
CA GLN A 40 10.69 20.31 -6.09
C GLN A 40 9.79 19.06 -6.16
N ASP A 41 8.96 18.88 -5.13
CA ASP A 41 7.86 17.92 -5.19
C ASP A 41 6.87 18.39 -6.26
N ASP A 42 6.60 17.51 -7.23
CA ASP A 42 5.62 17.77 -8.28
C ASP A 42 4.18 17.47 -7.83
N GLY A 43 4.01 17.07 -6.56
CA GLY A 43 2.73 16.73 -5.93
C GLY A 43 2.08 15.50 -6.55
N ARG A 44 2.85 14.70 -7.30
CA ARG A 44 2.33 13.63 -8.14
C ARG A 44 2.70 12.25 -7.60
N PRO A 45 1.79 11.28 -7.67
CA PRO A 45 2.05 9.96 -7.12
C PRO A 45 3.16 9.22 -7.89
N ARG A 46 3.90 8.37 -7.18
CA ARG A 46 4.86 7.42 -7.75
C ARG A 46 4.32 6.00 -7.61
N TYR A 47 4.45 5.21 -8.67
CA TYR A 47 3.89 3.86 -8.78
C TYR A 47 5.04 2.85 -8.77
N LEU A 48 5.28 2.24 -7.62
CA LEU A 48 6.36 1.30 -7.41
C LEU A 48 5.86 -0.13 -7.62
N VAL A 49 6.43 -0.84 -8.58
CA VAL A 49 6.03 -2.20 -8.93
C VAL A 49 7.16 -3.18 -8.62
N CYS A 50 6.87 -4.18 -7.79
CA CYS A 50 7.86 -5.20 -7.47
C CYS A 50 8.06 -6.15 -8.66
N THR A 51 9.23 -6.11 -9.29
CA THR A 51 9.62 -6.97 -10.41
C THR A 51 10.72 -7.99 -10.04
N HIS A 52 11.05 -8.10 -8.75
CA HIS A 52 12.22 -8.86 -8.26
C HIS A 52 12.07 -10.40 -8.39
N GLY A 53 12.37 -10.93 -9.57
CA GLY A 53 12.26 -12.36 -9.89
C GLY A 53 13.19 -13.31 -9.16
N LYS A 54 14.37 -12.84 -8.69
CA LYS A 54 15.29 -13.66 -7.88
C LYS A 54 14.72 -13.97 -6.50
N ARG A 55 13.86 -13.10 -5.95
CA ARG A 55 13.21 -13.32 -4.66
C ARG A 55 12.00 -14.24 -4.79
N ASP A 56 11.16 -14.01 -5.80
CA ASP A 56 10.02 -14.87 -6.11
C ASP A 56 9.64 -14.70 -7.60
N ARG A 57 9.44 -15.83 -8.29
CA ARG A 57 9.15 -15.86 -9.73
C ARG A 57 7.85 -15.14 -10.09
N CYS A 58 6.86 -15.12 -9.21
CA CYS A 58 5.59 -14.44 -9.45
C CYS A 58 5.73 -12.92 -9.47
N CYS A 59 6.68 -12.34 -8.74
CA CYS A 59 7.00 -10.91 -8.85
C CYS A 59 7.54 -10.56 -10.25
N ALA A 60 8.44 -11.36 -10.83
CA ALA A 60 8.87 -11.13 -12.21
C ALA A 60 7.74 -11.38 -13.21
N ARG A 61 7.04 -12.52 -13.11
CA ARG A 61 6.03 -12.95 -14.08
C ARG A 61 4.83 -12.00 -14.15
N LEU A 62 4.35 -11.51 -13.00
CA LEU A 62 3.15 -10.67 -12.93
C LEU A 62 3.49 -9.19 -12.75
N GLY A 63 4.60 -8.87 -12.08
CA GLY A 63 5.03 -7.50 -11.84
C GLY A 63 5.57 -6.81 -13.09
N VAL A 64 6.31 -7.50 -13.96
CA VAL A 64 6.86 -6.87 -15.19
C VAL A 64 5.74 -6.38 -16.11
N PRO A 65 4.68 -7.16 -16.43
CA PRO A 65 3.55 -6.66 -17.22
C PRO A 65 2.83 -5.47 -16.56
N ALA A 66 2.61 -5.52 -15.23
CA ALA A 66 1.99 -4.42 -14.50
C ALA A 66 2.84 -3.13 -14.54
N TYR A 67 4.17 -3.27 -14.43
CA TYR A 67 5.11 -2.17 -14.60
C TYR A 67 5.03 -1.57 -16.01
N THR A 68 5.02 -2.41 -17.05
CA THR A 68 4.91 -1.93 -18.44
C THR A 68 3.66 -1.09 -18.66
N GLU A 69 2.50 -1.52 -18.15
CA GLU A 69 1.26 -0.75 -18.28
C GLU A 69 1.31 0.57 -17.50
N LEU A 70 1.81 0.55 -16.26
CA LEU A 70 1.96 1.77 -15.47
C LEU A 70 3.02 2.72 -16.07
N GLN A 71 4.08 2.20 -16.68
CA GLN A 71 5.09 3.00 -17.36
C GLN A 71 4.50 3.70 -18.59
N ARG A 72 3.63 3.02 -19.35
CA ARG A 72 2.91 3.62 -20.48
C ARG A 72 2.02 4.80 -20.04
N LEU A 73 1.42 4.72 -18.86
CA LEU A 73 0.47 5.71 -18.33
C LEU A 73 1.16 6.85 -17.56
N ALA A 74 2.12 6.51 -16.71
CA ALA A 74 2.72 7.42 -15.72
C ALA A 74 4.14 7.88 -16.10
N GLY A 75 4.74 7.32 -17.16
CA GLY A 75 6.09 7.63 -17.60
C GLY A 75 7.13 7.32 -16.52
N GLU A 76 8.02 8.28 -16.25
CA GLU A 76 9.08 8.17 -15.24
C GLU A 76 8.56 8.02 -13.80
N ARG A 77 7.26 8.28 -13.55
CA ARG A 77 6.64 8.07 -12.23
C ARG A 77 6.38 6.59 -11.93
N ALA A 78 6.45 5.70 -12.93
CA ALA A 78 6.41 4.26 -12.72
C ALA A 78 7.82 3.74 -12.50
N LEU A 79 8.04 3.09 -11.36
CA LEU A 79 9.36 2.62 -10.93
C LEU A 79 9.32 1.13 -10.67
N GLN A 80 10.34 0.43 -11.14
CA GLN A 80 10.60 -0.93 -10.68
C GLN A 80 11.23 -0.87 -9.30
N THR A 81 10.82 -1.78 -8.43
CA THR A 81 11.39 -1.88 -7.08
C THR A 81 11.77 -3.30 -6.74
N SER A 82 12.62 -3.41 -5.72
CA SER A 82 12.95 -4.67 -5.08
C SER A 82 11.73 -5.21 -4.30
N HIS A 83 11.94 -6.21 -3.44
CA HIS A 83 10.82 -6.91 -2.84
C HIS A 83 10.03 -6.04 -1.85
N LEU A 84 8.76 -5.76 -2.16
CA LEU A 84 7.84 -5.00 -1.30
C LEU A 84 7.15 -5.86 -0.22
N GLY A 85 7.34 -7.18 -0.23
CA GLY A 85 6.60 -8.08 0.64
C GLY A 85 5.25 -8.53 0.06
N GLY A 86 4.88 -9.79 0.35
CA GLY A 86 3.61 -10.36 -0.05
C GLY A 86 3.55 -10.80 -1.52
N HIS A 87 4.59 -11.49 -2.00
CA HIS A 87 4.64 -12.03 -3.36
C HIS A 87 3.49 -13.01 -3.70
N ARG A 88 2.83 -13.66 -2.72
CA ARG A 88 1.53 -14.36 -2.92
C ARG A 88 0.39 -13.47 -3.46
N PHE A 89 0.59 -12.16 -3.41
CA PHE A 89 -0.33 -11.16 -3.93
C PHE A 89 0.23 -10.48 -5.17
N ALA A 90 1.24 -11.05 -5.84
CA ALA A 90 1.79 -10.46 -7.04
C ALA A 90 0.69 -10.22 -8.11
N PRO A 91 0.77 -9.13 -8.88
CA PRO A 91 1.77 -8.05 -8.75
C PRO A 91 1.52 -7.21 -7.49
N ALA A 92 2.61 -6.79 -6.83
CA ALA A 92 2.54 -5.85 -5.72
C ALA A 92 2.88 -4.44 -6.23
N ILE A 93 1.93 -3.51 -6.07
CA ILE A 93 2.04 -2.12 -6.54
C ILE A 93 1.86 -1.20 -5.33
N LEU A 94 2.86 -0.40 -5.00
CA LEU A 94 2.81 0.61 -3.95
C LEU A 94 2.69 1.99 -4.57
N VAL A 95 1.72 2.79 -4.10
CA VAL A 95 1.55 4.18 -4.53
C VAL A 95 2.00 5.12 -3.42
N LEU A 96 3.00 5.94 -3.70
CA LEU A 96 3.55 6.95 -2.78
C LEU A 96 3.16 8.36 -3.24
N PRO A 97 3.02 9.34 -2.32
CA PRO A 97 3.23 9.22 -0.87
C PRO A 97 2.05 8.62 -0.09
N HIS A 98 0.91 8.37 -0.74
CA HIS A 98 -0.32 7.96 -0.05
C HIS A 98 -0.19 6.62 0.72
N GLY A 99 0.74 5.75 0.32
CA GLY A 99 1.06 4.52 1.03
C GLY A 99 0.15 3.34 0.69
N TYR A 100 -0.68 3.43 -0.33
CA TYR A 100 -1.60 2.33 -0.69
C TYR A 100 -0.89 1.22 -1.44
N LEU A 101 -1.02 0.00 -0.91
CA LEU A 101 -0.47 -1.21 -1.49
C LEU A 101 -1.58 -2.02 -2.15
N TYR A 102 -1.40 -2.36 -3.42
CA TYR A 102 -2.29 -3.18 -4.21
C TYR A 102 -1.67 -4.55 -4.49
N GLY A 103 -2.53 -5.55 -4.65
CA GLY A 103 -2.13 -6.93 -4.94
C GLY A 103 -3.12 -7.62 -5.88
N ARG A 104 -2.63 -8.59 -6.65
CA ARG A 104 -3.43 -9.42 -7.56
C ARG A 104 -4.17 -8.62 -8.64
N VAL A 105 -3.60 -7.46 -9.00
CA VAL A 105 -4.13 -6.59 -10.05
C VAL A 105 -3.80 -7.23 -11.41
N PRO A 106 -4.79 -7.48 -12.27
CA PRO A 106 -4.51 -7.86 -13.66
C PRO A 106 -3.76 -6.71 -14.37
N PRO A 107 -2.70 -6.98 -15.15
CA PRO A 107 -1.93 -5.93 -15.82
C PRO A 107 -2.78 -4.93 -16.62
N GLU A 108 -3.78 -5.42 -17.34
CA GLU A 108 -4.72 -4.63 -18.14
C GLU A 108 -5.65 -3.73 -17.31
N ARG A 109 -5.77 -3.99 -16.00
CA ARG A 109 -6.57 -3.19 -15.06
C ARG A 109 -5.72 -2.22 -14.25
N CYS A 110 -4.39 -2.23 -14.39
CA CYS A 110 -3.51 -1.30 -13.67
C CYS A 110 -3.83 0.17 -13.94
N GLY A 111 -4.42 0.48 -15.11
CA GLY A 111 -4.89 1.82 -15.43
C GLY A 111 -5.96 2.39 -14.50
N GLU A 112 -6.72 1.55 -13.80
CA GLU A 112 -7.72 2.00 -12.83
C GLU A 112 -7.10 2.52 -11.54
N ILE A 113 -6.00 1.90 -11.11
CA ILE A 113 -5.21 2.38 -9.97
C ILE A 113 -4.60 3.73 -10.33
N PHE A 114 -3.97 3.82 -11.51
CA PHE A 114 -3.42 5.08 -12.01
C PHE A 114 -4.49 6.18 -12.05
N ALA A 115 -5.61 5.93 -12.74
CA ALA A 115 -6.65 6.93 -12.91
C ALA A 115 -7.26 7.40 -11.57
N ALA A 116 -7.44 6.52 -10.59
CA ALA A 116 -7.94 6.88 -9.27
C ALA A 116 -6.95 7.79 -8.51
N HIS A 117 -5.67 7.41 -8.46
CA HIS A 117 -4.67 8.20 -7.73
C HIS A 117 -4.40 9.56 -8.38
N GLU A 118 -4.46 9.67 -9.71
CA GLU A 118 -4.39 10.97 -10.37
C GLU A 118 -5.60 11.88 -10.05
N ARG A 119 -6.74 11.32 -9.61
CA ARG A 119 -7.92 12.07 -9.13
C ARG A 119 -7.89 12.34 -7.62
N GLY A 120 -6.87 11.88 -6.90
CA GLY A 120 -6.85 11.97 -5.44
C GLY A 120 -7.81 10.99 -4.76
N GLU A 121 -8.04 9.83 -5.39
CA GLU A 121 -8.86 8.73 -4.89
C GLU A 121 -8.01 7.48 -4.64
N VAL A 122 -8.49 6.60 -3.75
CA VAL A 122 -7.99 5.23 -3.64
C VAL A 122 -8.46 4.42 -4.86
N GLY A 123 -7.57 3.60 -5.40
CA GLY A 123 -7.92 2.61 -6.44
C GLY A 123 -8.94 1.55 -5.97
N PRO A 124 -9.39 0.68 -6.87
CA PRO A 124 -10.44 -0.30 -6.59
C PRO A 124 -10.16 -1.17 -5.37
N LEU A 125 -11.15 -1.29 -4.47
CA LEU A 125 -11.00 -1.89 -3.15
C LEU A 125 -10.78 -3.41 -3.20
N GLU A 126 -11.15 -4.07 -4.29
CA GLU A 126 -10.94 -5.51 -4.49
C GLU A 126 -9.46 -5.90 -4.62
N TRP A 127 -8.61 -4.97 -5.05
CA TRP A 127 -7.16 -5.18 -5.14
C TRP A 127 -6.41 -4.49 -4.01
N LEU A 128 -7.10 -3.67 -3.21
CA LEU A 128 -6.50 -2.94 -2.12
C LEU A 128 -6.09 -3.89 -1.00
N ARG A 129 -4.80 -3.91 -0.68
CA ARG A 129 -4.27 -4.62 0.50
C ARG A 129 -4.31 -3.77 1.76
N GLY A 130 -4.26 -2.44 1.59
CA GLY A 130 -4.30 -1.45 2.66
C GLY A 130 -3.17 -0.43 2.56
N ARG A 131 -3.12 0.47 3.54
CA ARG A 131 -2.06 1.46 3.69
C ARG A 131 -0.89 0.96 4.53
N VAL A 132 0.33 1.19 4.05
CA VAL A 132 1.57 0.66 4.66
C VAL A 132 1.94 1.34 5.99
N ASP A 133 1.40 2.52 6.28
CA ASP A 133 1.56 3.20 7.58
C ASP A 133 0.64 2.64 8.68
N LEU A 134 -0.35 1.81 8.31
CA LEU A 134 -1.31 1.22 9.24
C LEU A 134 -0.95 -0.22 9.62
N ARG A 135 -1.40 -0.66 10.80
CA ARG A 135 -1.32 -2.06 11.21
C ARG A 135 -2.29 -2.91 10.38
N CYS A 136 -2.01 -4.20 10.21
CA CYS A 136 -2.82 -5.08 9.35
C CYS A 136 -4.33 -5.09 9.69
N ALA A 137 -4.70 -4.96 10.97
CA ALA A 137 -6.11 -4.88 11.38
C ALA A 137 -6.76 -3.56 10.96
N ASP A 138 -6.04 -2.45 11.12
CA ASP A 138 -6.49 -1.11 10.70
C ASP A 138 -6.57 -0.99 9.17
N GLN A 139 -5.66 -1.65 8.44
CA GLN A 139 -5.75 -1.75 6.97
C GLN A 139 -7.07 -2.40 6.51
N LEU A 140 -7.46 -3.50 7.16
CA LEU A 140 -8.75 -4.14 6.87
C LEU A 140 -9.92 -3.27 7.30
N ALA A 141 -9.81 -2.60 8.45
CA ALA A 141 -10.83 -1.66 8.91
C ALA A 141 -11.05 -0.52 7.91
N GLU A 142 -10.00 0.05 7.34
CA GLU A 142 -10.09 1.08 6.30
C GLU A 142 -10.90 0.59 5.09
N ILE A 143 -10.60 -0.62 4.61
CA ILE A 143 -11.30 -1.21 3.46
C ILE A 143 -12.80 -1.37 3.77
N VAL A 144 -13.15 -1.77 4.98
CA VAL A 144 -14.55 -1.86 5.44
C VAL A 144 -15.19 -0.47 5.44
N VAL A 145 -14.58 0.51 6.12
CA VAL A 145 -15.09 1.90 6.20
C VAL A 145 -15.36 2.47 4.80
N ARG A 146 -14.38 2.37 3.90
CA ARG A 146 -14.48 2.91 2.55
C ARG A 146 -15.56 2.21 1.73
N ARG A 147 -15.71 0.90 1.89
CA ARG A 147 -16.76 0.12 1.20
C ARG A 147 -18.15 0.51 1.67
N GLU A 148 -18.36 0.58 2.97
CA GLU A 148 -19.68 0.87 3.55
C GLU A 148 -20.12 2.32 3.28
N LEU A 149 -19.17 3.26 3.20
CA LEU A 149 -19.46 4.68 2.97
C LEU A 149 -19.37 5.10 1.51
N GLY A 150 -18.81 4.28 0.63
CA GLY A 150 -18.41 4.72 -0.72
C GLY A 150 -17.32 5.80 -0.72
N ALA A 151 -16.54 5.89 0.36
CA ALA A 151 -15.54 6.93 0.61
C ALA A 151 -14.24 6.64 -0.14
N MET A 152 -14.17 7.07 -1.40
CA MET A 152 -13.04 6.78 -2.29
C MET A 152 -11.97 7.87 -2.30
N GLY A 153 -12.27 9.11 -1.89
CA GLY A 153 -11.26 10.15 -1.76
C GLY A 153 -10.19 9.77 -0.74
N LEU A 154 -8.93 10.11 -1.02
CA LEU A 154 -7.80 9.74 -0.16
C LEU A 154 -7.96 10.29 1.27
N ARG A 155 -8.68 11.41 1.43
CA ARG A 155 -8.93 12.11 2.69
C ARG A 155 -10.32 11.85 3.30
N ASP A 156 -11.16 11.04 2.66
CA ASP A 156 -12.54 10.83 3.09
C ASP A 156 -12.64 10.04 4.40
N ALA A 157 -11.63 9.23 4.72
CA ALA A 157 -11.57 8.41 5.92
C ALA A 157 -10.21 8.57 6.62
N THR A 158 -10.26 9.02 7.88
CA THR A 158 -9.09 9.23 8.75
C THR A 158 -9.07 8.19 9.86
N HIS A 159 -7.94 7.49 10.02
CA HIS A 159 -7.70 6.59 11.14
C HIS A 159 -7.47 7.40 12.43
N LEU A 160 -8.18 7.09 13.50
CA LEU A 160 -8.05 7.77 14.80
C LEU A 160 -7.25 6.93 15.80
N ASP A 161 -7.67 5.68 16.01
CA ASP A 161 -7.00 4.76 16.92
C ASP A 161 -7.22 3.28 16.54
N GLY A 162 -6.40 2.42 17.12
CA GLY A 162 -6.51 0.97 17.01
C GLY A 162 -6.10 0.33 18.32
N VAL A 163 -7.02 -0.39 18.95
CA VAL A 163 -6.83 -1.01 20.27
C VAL A 163 -7.00 -2.52 20.16
N PHE A 164 -5.99 -3.26 20.60
CA PHE A 164 -6.03 -4.71 20.70
C PHE A 164 -6.47 -5.14 22.09
N ASP A 165 -7.44 -6.04 22.14
CA ASP A 165 -7.82 -6.77 23.36
C ASP A 165 -7.17 -8.16 23.29
N GLU A 166 -6.12 -8.38 24.09
CA GLU A 166 -5.40 -9.65 24.12
C GLU A 166 -6.27 -10.81 24.64
N ALA A 167 -7.15 -10.55 25.60
CA ALA A 167 -7.99 -11.57 26.22
C ALA A 167 -9.07 -12.05 25.25
N ALA A 168 -9.66 -11.14 24.47
CA ALA A 168 -10.66 -11.46 23.47
C ALA A 168 -10.07 -11.84 22.10
N GLY A 169 -8.79 -11.51 21.85
CA GLY A 169 -8.16 -11.66 20.53
C GLY A 169 -8.83 -10.79 19.46
N THR A 170 -9.38 -9.65 19.87
CA THR A 170 -10.12 -8.72 19.02
C THR A 170 -9.39 -7.40 18.85
N TRP A 171 -9.66 -6.72 17.74
CA TRP A 171 -9.16 -5.40 17.44
C TRP A 171 -10.33 -4.44 17.29
N ARG A 172 -10.22 -3.25 17.85
CA ARG A 172 -11.17 -2.17 17.65
C ARG A 172 -10.43 -1.04 16.94
N SER A 173 -10.87 -0.70 15.73
CA SER A 173 -10.30 0.38 14.92
C SER A 173 -11.31 1.51 14.80
N THR A 174 -10.92 2.73 15.18
CA THR A 174 -11.80 3.91 15.11
C THR A 174 -11.41 4.81 13.94
N TRP A 175 -12.41 5.25 13.21
CA TRP A 175 -12.28 6.05 12.00
C TRP A 175 -13.18 7.27 12.04
N ALA A 176 -12.81 8.31 11.31
CA ALA A 176 -13.61 9.52 11.15
C ALA A 176 -13.72 9.93 9.68
N THR A 177 -14.88 10.44 9.30
CA THR A 177 -15.05 11.32 8.14
C THR A 177 -15.04 12.78 8.63
N ALA A 178 -15.35 13.73 7.76
CA ALA A 178 -15.53 15.12 8.15
C ALA A 178 -16.66 15.35 9.16
N THR A 179 -17.65 14.45 9.21
CA THR A 179 -18.90 14.66 9.97
C THR A 179 -19.20 13.56 10.98
N GLU A 180 -18.67 12.36 10.79
CA GLU A 180 -19.09 11.18 11.54
C GLU A 180 -17.89 10.35 11.99
N ARG A 181 -18.08 9.61 13.08
CA ARG A 181 -17.10 8.65 13.58
C ARG A 181 -17.67 7.25 13.51
N PHE A 182 -16.78 6.30 13.35
CA PHE A 182 -17.14 4.91 13.18
C PHE A 182 -16.15 4.00 13.86
N VAL A 183 -16.63 2.81 14.20
CA VAL A 183 -15.81 1.75 14.78
C VAL A 183 -15.95 0.48 13.96
N VAL A 184 -14.82 -0.17 13.69
CA VAL A 184 -14.77 -1.52 13.12
C VAL A 184 -14.24 -2.46 14.20
N GLY A 185 -15.03 -3.48 14.54
CA GLY A 185 -14.60 -4.59 15.38
C GLY A 185 -14.05 -5.72 14.50
N LEU A 186 -12.83 -6.17 14.77
CA LEU A 186 -12.19 -7.27 14.05
C LEU A 186 -11.76 -8.37 15.01
N LYS A 187 -11.66 -9.59 14.49
CA LYS A 187 -11.17 -10.75 15.22
C LYS A 187 -10.01 -11.39 14.48
N ARG A 188 -8.96 -11.77 15.22
CA ARG A 188 -7.85 -12.55 14.66
C ARG A 188 -8.21 -14.02 14.69
N GLU A 189 -8.16 -14.66 13.54
CA GLU A 189 -8.48 -16.07 13.39
C GLU A 189 -7.38 -16.80 12.62
N ARG A 190 -7.08 -18.02 13.05
CA ARG A 190 -6.23 -18.91 12.25
C ARG A 190 -7.06 -19.46 11.10
N HIS A 191 -6.65 -19.16 9.88
CA HIS A 191 -7.34 -19.64 8.70
C HIS A 191 -7.19 -21.16 8.58
N ARG A 192 -8.30 -21.86 8.33
CA ARG A 192 -8.31 -23.33 8.21
C ARG A 192 -7.62 -23.84 6.96
N LEU A 193 -7.63 -23.06 5.88
CA LEU A 193 -6.94 -23.42 4.64
C LEU A 193 -5.53 -22.86 4.68
N ALA A 194 -4.57 -23.77 4.54
CA ALA A 194 -3.19 -23.42 4.29
C ALA A 194 -3.07 -22.73 2.91
N VAL A 195 -2.13 -21.80 2.78
CA VAL A 195 -1.89 -21.07 1.53
C VAL A 195 -0.42 -21.13 1.17
N LEU A 196 -0.14 -21.22 -0.13
CA LEU A 196 1.20 -20.95 -0.64
C LEU A 196 1.50 -19.46 -0.45
N LYS A 197 2.57 -19.15 0.28
CA LYS A 197 3.04 -17.78 0.46
C LYS A 197 3.95 -17.37 -0.67
N SER A 198 4.65 -18.32 -1.30
CA SER A 198 5.54 -18.19 -2.46
C SER A 198 5.12 -19.09 -3.61
N CYS A 199 5.50 -18.68 -4.82
CA CYS A 199 5.40 -19.56 -5.98
C CYS A 199 6.43 -20.69 -5.97
N ASP A 200 7.43 -20.59 -5.10
CA ASP A 200 8.45 -21.62 -4.86
C ASP A 200 8.20 -22.38 -3.53
N ASP A 201 7.10 -22.11 -2.82
CA ASP A 201 6.78 -22.85 -1.59
C ASP A 201 6.41 -24.30 -1.94
N PRO A 202 7.04 -25.30 -1.31
CA PRO A 202 6.74 -26.71 -1.59
C PRO A 202 5.39 -27.14 -1.03
N GLU A 203 4.94 -26.50 0.05
CA GLU A 203 3.69 -26.82 0.74
C GLU A 203 3.00 -25.56 1.26
N PRO A 204 1.65 -25.56 1.30
CA PRO A 204 0.90 -24.46 1.84
C PRO A 204 1.04 -24.39 3.37
N VAL A 205 1.08 -23.18 3.92
CA VAL A 205 1.20 -22.95 5.37
C VAL A 205 -0.05 -22.29 5.94
N ALA A 206 -0.40 -22.62 7.18
CA ALA A 206 -1.46 -21.93 7.90
C ALA A 206 -1.12 -20.43 8.04
N VAL A 207 -2.12 -19.58 7.85
CA VAL A 207 -1.99 -18.14 7.99
C VAL A 207 -3.02 -17.61 8.97
N GLU A 208 -2.61 -16.64 9.77
CA GLU A 208 -3.56 -15.83 10.53
C GLU A 208 -4.20 -14.80 9.59
N ARG A 209 -5.48 -14.53 9.82
CA ARG A 209 -6.22 -13.46 9.15
C ARG A 209 -6.99 -12.65 10.18
N TRP A 210 -7.22 -11.39 9.83
CA TRP A 210 -8.24 -10.57 10.48
C TRP A 210 -9.56 -10.75 9.72
N THR A 211 -10.65 -10.83 10.46
CA THR A 211 -12.01 -10.83 9.94
C THR A 211 -12.76 -9.67 10.58
N ALA A 212 -13.42 -8.84 9.78
CA ALA A 212 -14.32 -7.82 10.32
C ALA A 212 -15.58 -8.50 10.87
N MET A 213 -15.88 -8.24 12.13
CA MET A 213 -17.02 -8.81 12.86
C MET A 213 -18.18 -7.82 12.95
N SER A 214 -17.86 -6.53 13.04
CA SER A 214 -18.84 -5.46 13.15
C SER A 214 -18.30 -4.16 12.57
N TRP A 215 -19.23 -3.30 12.18
CA TRP A 215 -19.01 -1.93 11.78
C TRP A 215 -20.21 -1.11 12.25
N GLY A 216 -19.98 0.12 12.69
CA GLY A 216 -21.06 1.01 13.08
C GLY A 216 -20.60 2.42 13.35
N ARG A 217 -21.55 3.36 13.27
CA ARG A 217 -21.35 4.75 13.66
C ARG A 217 -21.23 4.85 15.19
N LEU A 218 -20.35 5.72 15.67
CA LEU A 218 -20.19 6.08 17.07
C LEU A 218 -21.08 7.27 17.45
#